data_AF-A0A1B7LEB2-F1
#
_entry.id   AF-A0A1B7LEB2-F1
#
_cell.length_a   1.000
_cell.length_b   1.000
_cell.length_c   1.000
_cell.angle_alpha   90.00
_cell.angle_beta   90.00
_cell.angle_gamma   90.00
#
_symmetry.space_group_name_H-M   'P 1'
#
loop_
_entity.id
_entity.type
_entity.pdbx_description
1 polymer ?
#
loop_
_entity_poly.entity_id
_entity_poly.type
_entity_poly.pdbx_seq_one_letter_code
_entity_poly.pdbx_strand_id
1 'polypeptide(L)'
;MKAVSRRPFRWLAAGLLAGALLVLGFAYAYAARGQERVLEGVQLPGVNLQGLTREQGMQALSAFENRITGSSVRMIYRKRDWQLAPQKIDLRLDKNAIMDAALKAGRDVPWWERWARRRQIVRDGFDVPLVFYLNRDKFYGQLDALGKELTGTPPRDAAFRVRADDSIEIIPGRAGMEIDKKRACQDLMAALRAGRPPEINLSLVRVPPRVDTGTVEAMGLKGLLASFSTRFDSSYTERAYNIKVAAAALDGLLVPPGQEVSFNKVVGPRSTEAGYKNAKVIVNNKLVDGPGGGVCQVSTTLYNTVLLANLQILDRTNHSLPVAYVPMGRDATVSYGYIDFRFRNDTESYIYLRSIVNGGEITFKIYGNTAYRVPVEIHTDVTSVQEPGVLREPDPALKKGEQVVKQKGARGYTVAAERITWENGRRRVETLPVSKYDPVREIVAVGTAQPSSNPVVPPPPKQQPPPGSGRDNGPGGTTAHPDGGTQQGQGTSGNAGGTPPGQPPGGAGEKPPGQATPDGSGGASTGRPGDDAVVPGQVYGR
;
A
#
# COMPACT_ATOMS: atom_id res chain seq x y z
N MET A 1 99.78 18.71 37.01
CA MET A 1 98.33 18.52 36.84
C MET A 1 98.07 17.56 35.67
N LYS A 2 97.56 16.35 35.93
CA LYS A 2 96.97 15.46 34.91
C LYS A 2 95.70 14.86 35.49
N ALA A 3 94.55 15.21 34.90
CA ALA A 3 93.23 14.85 35.36
C ALA A 3 92.93 13.36 35.09
N VAL A 4 92.70 12.59 36.15
CA VAL A 4 92.25 11.20 36.06
C VAL A 4 90.81 11.18 35.55
N SER A 5 90.60 10.60 34.37
CA SER A 5 89.34 10.64 33.65
C SER A 5 88.26 9.79 34.35
N ARG A 6 87.22 10.44 34.89
CA ARG A 6 85.98 9.82 35.41
C ARG A 6 85.08 9.18 34.31
N ARG A 7 85.67 8.76 33.18
CA ARG A 7 84.93 8.21 32.03
C ARG A 7 84.44 6.76 32.23
N PRO A 8 85.16 5.80 32.87
CA PRO A 8 84.67 4.42 32.93
C PRO A 8 83.47 4.23 33.87
N PHE A 9 83.32 5.08 34.90
CA PHE A 9 82.21 4.98 35.85
C PHE A 9 80.86 5.43 35.25
N ARG A 10 80.86 6.40 34.33
CA ARG A 10 79.63 6.86 33.65
C ARG A 10 79.08 5.80 32.69
N TRP A 11 79.95 5.03 32.03
CA TRP A 11 79.54 3.93 31.15
C TRP A 11 79.04 2.71 31.94
N LEU A 12 79.64 2.41 33.10
CA LEU A 12 79.12 1.38 34.03
C LEU A 12 77.75 1.75 34.62
N ALA A 13 77.57 3.01 35.05
CA ALA A 13 76.28 3.48 35.55
C ALA A 13 75.21 3.53 34.45
N ALA A 14 75.55 3.96 33.24
CA ALA A 14 74.65 3.94 32.09
C ALA A 14 74.29 2.51 31.65
N GLY A 15 75.24 1.58 31.68
CA GLY A 15 75.02 0.16 31.40
C GLY A 15 74.10 -0.51 32.42
N LEU A 16 74.25 -0.21 33.71
CA LEU A 16 73.35 -0.69 34.77
C LEU A 16 71.94 -0.10 34.63
N LEU A 17 71.81 1.17 34.27
CA LEU A 17 70.51 1.80 34.04
C LEU A 17 69.81 1.22 32.80
N ALA A 18 70.55 0.99 31.72
CA ALA A 18 70.03 0.35 30.51
C ALA A 18 69.64 -1.11 30.76
N GLY A 19 70.42 -1.86 31.54
CA GLY A 19 70.09 -3.20 31.98
C GLY A 19 68.83 -3.24 32.84
N ALA A 20 68.67 -2.31 33.79
CA ALA A 20 67.47 -2.19 34.61
C ALA A 20 66.22 -1.83 33.78
N LEU A 21 66.35 -0.93 32.81
CA LEU A 21 65.26 -0.58 31.89
C LEU A 21 64.90 -1.73 30.94
N LEU A 22 65.87 -2.54 30.51
CA LEU A 22 65.64 -3.76 29.73
C LEU A 22 64.93 -4.83 30.56
N VAL A 23 65.35 -5.04 31.82
CA VAL A 23 64.67 -5.98 32.73
C VAL A 23 63.26 -5.51 33.06
N LEU A 24 63.05 -4.21 33.29
CA LEU A 24 61.72 -3.61 33.47
C LEU A 24 60.88 -3.70 32.20
N GLY A 25 61.48 -3.49 31.02
CA GLY A 25 60.83 -3.63 29.73
C GLY A 25 60.47 -5.07 29.38
N PHE A 26 61.31 -6.04 29.74
CA PHE A 26 61.08 -7.47 29.55
C PHE A 26 60.06 -8.00 30.56
N ALA A 27 60.13 -7.57 31.82
CA ALA A 27 59.12 -7.84 32.83
C ALA A 27 57.77 -7.22 32.43
N TYR A 28 57.77 -6.02 31.83
CA TYR A 28 56.58 -5.39 31.26
C TYR A 28 56.05 -6.17 30.06
N ALA A 29 56.88 -6.54 29.10
CA ALA A 29 56.48 -7.33 27.93
C ALA A 29 55.99 -8.73 28.31
N TYR A 30 56.58 -9.34 29.34
CA TYR A 30 56.16 -10.62 29.90
C TYR A 30 54.84 -10.50 30.67
N ALA A 31 54.69 -9.47 31.51
CA ALA A 31 53.44 -9.16 32.20
C ALA A 31 52.32 -8.75 31.23
N ALA A 32 52.65 -8.11 30.11
CA ALA A 32 51.75 -7.75 29.03
C ALA A 32 51.37 -8.95 28.14
N ARG A 33 52.15 -10.05 28.17
CA ARG A 33 51.83 -11.33 27.51
C ARG A 33 50.95 -12.26 28.35
N GLY A 34 50.81 -12.00 29.65
CA GLY A 34 49.87 -12.72 30.50
C GLY A 34 48.43 -12.36 30.12
N GLN A 35 47.54 -13.36 30.04
CA GLN A 35 46.11 -13.09 29.83
C GLN A 35 45.58 -12.16 30.93
N GLU A 36 44.85 -11.11 30.56
CA GLU A 36 44.27 -10.18 31.52
C GLU A 36 43.29 -10.90 32.44
N ARG A 37 43.55 -10.81 33.75
CA ARG A 37 42.73 -11.38 34.81
C ARG A 37 42.02 -10.30 35.60
N VAL A 38 40.82 -10.63 36.06
CA VAL A 38 40.06 -9.81 37.00
C VAL A 38 40.84 -9.71 38.31
N LEU A 39 40.95 -8.49 38.85
CA LEU A 39 41.69 -8.24 40.09
C LEU A 39 41.00 -8.90 41.30
N GLU A 40 41.82 -9.28 42.28
CA GLU A 40 41.33 -9.63 43.62
C GLU A 40 40.63 -8.42 44.25
N GLY A 41 39.54 -8.67 44.97
CA GLY A 41 38.67 -7.61 45.53
C GLY A 41 37.58 -7.12 44.57
N VAL A 42 37.59 -7.50 43.29
CA VAL A 42 36.44 -7.27 42.39
C VAL A 42 35.31 -8.22 42.76
N GLN A 43 34.13 -7.67 43.00
CA GLN A 43 32.97 -8.41 43.48
C GLN A 43 31.82 -8.26 42.48
N LEU A 44 31.14 -9.37 42.20
CA LEU A 44 29.88 -9.39 41.48
C LEU A 44 28.89 -10.21 42.30
N PRO A 45 27.70 -9.67 42.64
CA PRO A 45 26.74 -10.41 43.45
C PRO A 45 26.40 -11.76 42.82
N GLY A 46 26.69 -12.85 43.56
CA GLY A 46 26.36 -14.22 43.17
C GLY A 46 27.33 -14.90 42.17
N VAL A 47 28.40 -14.24 41.72
CA VAL A 47 29.42 -14.83 40.83
C VAL A 47 30.83 -14.42 41.27
N ASN A 48 31.70 -15.39 41.53
CA ASN A 48 33.10 -15.10 41.78
C ASN A 48 33.85 -14.93 40.45
N LEU A 49 34.24 -13.70 40.13
CA LEU A 49 35.03 -13.37 38.95
C LEU A 49 36.54 -13.22 39.24
N GLN A 50 36.95 -13.25 40.50
CA GLN A 50 38.32 -12.90 40.90
C GLN A 50 39.34 -13.89 40.31
N GLY A 51 40.42 -13.35 39.74
CA GLY A 51 41.49 -14.14 39.14
C GLY A 51 41.13 -14.84 37.83
N LEU A 52 39.89 -14.75 37.36
CA LEU A 52 39.44 -15.35 36.11
C LEU A 52 39.91 -14.52 34.90
N THR A 53 40.20 -15.22 33.81
CA THR A 53 40.41 -14.61 32.48
C THR A 53 39.06 -14.22 31.86
N ARG A 54 39.08 -13.44 30.77
CA ARG A 54 37.85 -13.09 30.04
C ARG A 54 37.02 -14.33 29.68
N GLU A 55 37.63 -15.38 29.14
CA GLU A 55 36.92 -16.60 28.73
C GLU A 55 36.30 -17.34 29.92
N GLN A 56 37.07 -17.50 31.00
CA GLN A 56 36.59 -18.14 32.23
C GLN A 56 35.48 -17.34 32.91
N GLY A 57 35.61 -16.00 32.94
CA GLY A 57 34.60 -15.10 33.44
C GLY A 57 33.31 -15.16 32.61
N MET A 58 33.41 -15.20 31.28
CA MET A 58 32.25 -15.36 30.39
C MET A 58 31.52 -16.70 30.60
N GLN A 59 32.24 -17.78 30.88
CA GLN A 59 31.63 -19.07 31.25
C GLN A 59 30.92 -18.99 32.60
N ALA A 60 31.56 -18.40 33.62
CA ALA A 60 30.95 -18.19 34.94
C ALA A 60 29.68 -17.32 34.86
N LEU A 61 29.72 -16.24 34.08
CA LEU A 61 28.58 -15.37 33.82
C LEU A 61 27.47 -16.09 33.05
N SER A 62 27.81 -16.99 32.11
CA SER A 62 26.80 -17.79 31.39
C SER A 62 26.12 -18.82 32.29
N ALA A 63 26.86 -19.46 33.20
CA ALA A 63 26.28 -20.36 34.20
C ALA A 63 25.34 -19.60 35.16
N PHE A 64 25.73 -18.38 35.55
CA PHE A 64 24.90 -17.51 36.37
C PHE A 64 23.65 -17.01 35.64
N GLU A 65 23.80 -16.57 34.39
CA GLU A 65 22.69 -16.21 33.52
C GLU A 65 21.69 -17.36 33.42
N ASN A 66 22.14 -18.58 33.15
CA ASN A 66 21.27 -19.77 33.09
C ASN A 66 20.49 -20.01 34.39
N ARG A 67 21.09 -19.73 35.55
CA ARG A 67 20.39 -19.83 36.85
C ARG A 67 19.28 -18.78 36.99
N ILE A 68 19.53 -17.56 36.53
CA ILE A 68 18.56 -16.46 36.56
C ILE A 68 17.48 -16.66 35.51
N THR A 69 17.84 -16.96 34.26
CA THR A 69 16.91 -17.19 33.16
C THR A 69 16.13 -18.50 33.30
N GLY A 70 16.61 -19.42 34.14
CA GLY A 70 15.89 -20.62 34.55
C GLY A 70 14.79 -20.34 35.58
N SER A 71 14.80 -19.17 36.21
CA SER A 71 13.75 -18.73 37.14
C SER A 71 12.72 -17.87 36.42
N SER A 72 11.44 -18.22 36.51
CA SER A 72 10.35 -17.43 35.94
C SER A 72 10.25 -16.04 36.60
N VAL A 73 9.95 -15.01 35.82
CA VAL A 73 9.55 -13.70 36.35
C VAL A 73 8.15 -13.85 36.95
N ARG A 74 8.02 -13.62 38.25
CA ARG A 74 6.74 -13.70 38.95
C ARG A 74 6.06 -12.34 38.93
N MET A 75 4.87 -12.28 38.34
CA MET A 75 4.07 -11.06 38.26
C MET A 75 2.88 -11.22 39.18
N ILE A 76 2.69 -10.29 40.11
CA ILE A 76 1.67 -10.39 41.16
C ILE A 76 0.68 -9.24 41.01
N TYR A 77 -0.60 -9.57 41.06
CA TYR A 77 -1.67 -8.58 41.17
C TYR A 77 -2.72 -9.06 42.18
N ARG A 78 -2.84 -8.34 43.31
CA ARG A 78 -3.72 -8.70 44.44
C ARG A 78 -3.42 -10.10 44.98
N LYS A 79 -4.31 -11.08 44.72
CA LYS A 79 -4.18 -12.48 45.18
C LYS A 79 -3.82 -13.46 44.06
N ARG A 80 -3.54 -12.96 42.86
CA ARG A 80 -3.20 -13.77 41.69
C ARG A 80 -1.76 -13.53 41.30
N ASP A 81 -1.11 -14.58 40.81
CA ASP A 81 0.25 -14.52 40.30
C ASP A 81 0.39 -15.27 38.98
N TRP A 82 1.27 -14.76 38.13
CA TRP A 82 1.59 -15.32 36.82
C TRP A 82 3.09 -15.50 36.70
N GLN A 83 3.50 -16.49 35.92
CA GLN A 83 4.89 -16.76 35.63
C GLN A 83 5.20 -16.42 34.18
N LEU A 84 6.21 -15.58 33.98
CA LEU A 84 6.70 -15.19 32.68
C LEU A 84 8.11 -15.74 32.46
N ALA A 85 8.25 -16.62 31.47
CA ALA A 85 9.52 -17.17 31.08
C ALA A 85 10.45 -16.06 30.55
N PRO A 86 11.68 -15.90 31.08
CA PRO A 86 12.66 -14.90 30.64
C PRO A 86 12.95 -14.89 29.14
N GLN A 87 12.85 -16.06 28.49
CA GLN A 87 13.07 -16.24 27.05
C GLN A 87 12.01 -15.54 26.21
N LYS A 88 10.75 -15.45 26.70
CA LYS A 88 9.66 -14.75 25.98
C LYS A 88 9.91 -13.25 25.88
N ILE A 89 10.73 -12.70 26.77
CA ILE A 89 11.05 -11.27 26.85
C ILE A 89 12.49 -10.96 26.51
N ASP A 90 13.25 -11.96 26.05
CA ASP A 90 14.66 -11.85 25.69
C ASP A 90 15.47 -11.18 26.82
N LEU A 91 15.19 -11.62 28.06
CA LEU A 91 15.92 -11.18 29.24
C LEU A 91 17.25 -11.92 29.29
N ARG A 92 18.34 -11.16 29.19
CA ARG A 92 19.71 -11.69 29.18
C ARG A 92 20.66 -10.79 29.96
N LEU A 93 21.78 -11.35 30.39
CA LEU A 93 22.83 -10.61 31.06
C LEU A 93 23.74 -9.97 30.00
N ASP A 94 24.10 -8.70 30.16
CA ASP A 94 25.13 -8.08 29.32
C ASP A 94 26.52 -8.50 29.81
N LYS A 95 26.88 -9.74 29.48
CA LYS A 95 28.12 -10.38 29.93
C LYS A 95 29.35 -9.61 29.48
N ASN A 96 29.31 -9.01 28.29
CA ASN A 96 30.42 -8.23 27.77
C ASN A 96 30.64 -6.96 28.60
N ALA A 97 29.58 -6.19 28.85
CA ALA A 97 29.68 -4.97 29.66
C ALA A 97 30.18 -5.27 31.09
N ILE A 98 29.69 -6.36 31.70
CA ILE A 98 30.12 -6.79 33.04
C ILE A 98 31.59 -7.21 33.04
N MET A 99 32.00 -8.02 32.06
CA MET A 99 33.37 -8.51 31.96
C MET A 99 34.36 -7.37 31.66
N ASP A 100 33.97 -6.42 30.81
CA ASP A 100 34.76 -5.22 30.51
C ASP A 100 34.94 -4.35 31.75
N ALA A 101 33.87 -4.13 32.53
CA ALA A 101 33.93 -3.41 33.78
C ALA A 101 34.84 -4.12 34.81
N ALA A 102 34.73 -5.45 34.92
CA ALA A 102 35.53 -6.27 35.84
C ALA A 102 37.03 -6.28 35.47
N LEU A 103 37.38 -6.34 34.18
CA LEU A 103 38.78 -6.29 33.72
C LEU A 103 39.36 -4.87 33.80
N LYS A 104 38.53 -3.85 33.56
CA LYS A 104 38.96 -2.45 33.65
C LYS A 104 39.19 -2.00 35.09
N ALA A 105 38.54 -2.61 36.08
CA ALA A 105 38.74 -2.31 37.49
C ALA A 105 40.25 -2.31 37.85
N GLY A 106 40.72 -1.23 38.47
CA GLY A 106 42.13 -1.04 38.85
C GLY A 106 43.12 -0.83 37.70
N ARG A 107 42.59 -0.71 36.47
CA ARG A 107 43.29 -0.29 35.24
C ARG A 107 42.64 0.98 34.65
N ASP A 108 41.66 1.54 35.36
CA ASP A 108 40.89 2.75 35.06
C ASP A 108 41.69 4.05 35.27
N VAL A 109 42.87 3.95 35.90
CA VAL A 109 43.78 5.07 36.19
C VAL A 109 45.12 4.92 35.45
N PRO A 110 45.87 6.03 35.25
CA PRO A 110 47.20 6.00 34.68
C PRO A 110 48.14 5.04 35.42
N TRP A 111 49.15 4.53 34.72
CA TRP A 111 49.96 3.40 35.20
C TRP A 111 50.67 3.65 36.54
N TRP A 112 51.01 4.90 36.85
CA TRP A 112 51.68 5.27 38.10
C TRP A 112 50.76 5.23 39.34
N GLU A 113 49.44 5.36 39.17
CA GLU A 113 48.45 5.31 40.26
C GLU A 113 47.83 3.92 40.48
N ARG A 114 48.05 2.99 39.54
CA ARG A 114 47.45 1.64 39.57
C ARG A 114 47.78 0.88 40.83
N TRP A 115 48.97 1.04 41.39
CA TRP A 115 49.36 0.37 42.64
C TRP A 115 48.46 0.78 43.82
N ALA A 116 48.24 2.09 44.00
CA ALA A 116 47.38 2.59 45.06
C ALA A 116 45.92 2.17 44.83
N ARG A 117 45.43 2.28 43.57
CA ARG A 117 44.08 1.84 43.17
C ARG A 117 43.84 0.34 43.38
N ARG A 118 44.81 -0.51 43.03
CA ARG A 118 44.73 -1.96 43.26
C ARG A 118 44.66 -2.29 44.75
N ARG A 119 45.51 -1.66 45.57
CA ARG A 119 45.45 -1.85 47.04
C ARG A 119 44.13 -1.37 47.63
N GLN A 120 43.57 -0.28 47.09
CA GLN A 120 42.25 0.20 47.47
C GLN A 120 41.16 -0.84 47.15
N ILE A 121 41.13 -1.38 45.92
CA ILE A 121 40.13 -2.39 45.51
C ILE A 121 40.24 -3.67 46.35
N VAL A 122 41.46 -4.11 46.67
CA VAL A 122 41.67 -5.29 47.54
C VAL A 122 41.16 -5.02 48.97
N ARG A 123 41.33 -3.81 49.50
CA ARG A 123 40.92 -3.44 50.86
C ARG A 123 39.41 -3.16 50.96
N ASP A 124 38.88 -2.37 50.03
CA ASP A 124 37.54 -1.79 50.09
C ASP A 124 36.52 -2.58 49.24
N GLY A 125 36.99 -3.45 48.34
CA GLY A 125 36.17 -4.11 47.33
C GLY A 125 35.88 -3.21 46.12
N PHE A 126 35.55 -3.81 44.99
CA PHE A 126 35.01 -3.11 43.82
C PHE A 126 33.81 -3.87 43.27
N ASP A 127 32.61 -3.31 43.49
CA ASP A 127 31.37 -3.90 43.01
C ASP A 127 31.15 -3.60 41.53
N VAL A 128 31.12 -4.66 40.72
CA VAL A 128 30.73 -4.58 39.31
C VAL A 128 29.20 -4.57 39.23
N PRO A 129 28.57 -3.59 38.57
CA PRO A 129 27.12 -3.55 38.46
C PRO A 129 26.61 -4.69 37.58
N LEU A 130 25.55 -5.38 38.02
CA LEU A 130 24.80 -6.31 37.17
C LEU A 130 24.04 -5.54 36.09
N VAL A 131 24.39 -5.78 34.82
CA VAL A 131 23.75 -5.16 33.66
C VAL A 131 22.89 -6.20 32.95
N PHE A 132 21.59 -5.93 32.84
CA PHE A 132 20.64 -6.76 32.12
C PHE A 132 20.13 -6.06 30.88
N TYR A 133 19.92 -6.84 29.83
CA TYR A 133 19.20 -6.44 28.63
C TYR A 133 17.79 -7.06 28.67
N LEU A 134 16.78 -6.26 28.34
CA LEU A 134 15.38 -6.66 28.25
C LEU A 134 14.80 -6.10 26.95
N ASN A 135 14.17 -6.96 26.15
CA ASN A 135 13.41 -6.50 25.00
C ASN A 135 12.07 -5.91 25.47
N ARG A 136 11.98 -4.57 25.45
CA ARG A 136 10.82 -3.83 25.96
C ARG A 136 9.53 -4.13 25.19
N ASP A 137 9.60 -4.29 23.86
CA ASP A 137 8.42 -4.54 23.05
C ASP A 137 7.82 -5.91 23.33
N LYS A 138 8.68 -6.93 23.45
CA LYS A 138 8.24 -8.28 23.86
C LYS A 138 7.65 -8.26 25.27
N PHE A 139 8.30 -7.58 26.22
CA PHE A 139 7.80 -7.46 27.59
C PHE A 139 6.44 -6.74 27.64
N TYR A 140 6.30 -5.62 26.93
CA TYR A 140 5.05 -4.86 26.86
C TYR A 140 3.94 -5.66 26.18
N GLY A 141 4.27 -6.43 25.13
CA GLY A 141 3.31 -7.34 24.50
C GLY A 141 2.80 -8.44 25.44
N GLN A 142 3.65 -8.96 26.33
CA GLN A 142 3.21 -9.91 27.37
C GLN A 142 2.31 -9.22 28.40
N LEU A 143 2.65 -8.00 28.82
CA LEU A 143 1.79 -7.21 29.72
C LEU A 143 0.46 -6.82 29.07
N ASP A 144 0.41 -6.60 27.76
CA ASP A 144 -0.84 -6.32 27.03
C ASP A 144 -1.75 -7.55 26.99
N ALA A 145 -1.18 -8.73 26.71
CA ALA A 145 -1.93 -9.98 26.74
C ALA A 145 -2.50 -10.24 28.14
N LEU A 146 -1.67 -10.07 29.17
CA LEU A 146 -2.07 -10.22 30.57
C LEU A 146 -3.09 -9.16 31.01
N GLY A 147 -2.92 -7.91 30.57
CA GLY A 147 -3.82 -6.81 30.88
C GLY A 147 -5.23 -7.04 30.33
N LYS A 148 -5.34 -7.63 29.14
CA LYS A 148 -6.63 -8.05 28.55
C LYS A 148 -7.33 -9.11 29.41
N GLU A 149 -6.59 -10.11 29.88
CA GLU A 149 -7.10 -11.16 30.79
C GLU A 149 -7.51 -10.58 32.15
N LEU A 150 -6.69 -9.68 32.71
CA LEU A 150 -6.87 -9.11 34.04
C LEU A 150 -8.06 -8.15 34.15
N THR A 151 -8.21 -7.28 33.17
CA THR A 151 -9.13 -6.13 33.27
C THR A 151 -10.44 -6.35 32.53
N GLY A 152 -10.44 -7.13 31.43
CA GLY A 152 -11.56 -7.26 30.52
C GLY A 152 -12.06 -5.94 29.91
N THR A 153 -11.38 -4.81 30.17
CA THR A 153 -11.84 -3.45 29.89
C THR A 153 -10.70 -2.62 29.29
N PRO A 154 -10.15 -3.01 28.13
CA PRO A 154 -9.18 -2.19 27.43
C PRO A 154 -9.81 -0.85 27.01
N PRO A 155 -9.00 0.22 26.90
CA PRO A 155 -9.49 1.48 26.35
C PRO A 155 -10.03 1.24 24.95
N ARG A 156 -11.17 1.86 24.64
CA ARG A 156 -11.80 1.75 23.33
C ARG A 156 -12.00 3.14 22.76
N ASP A 157 -11.41 3.37 21.60
CA ASP A 157 -11.55 4.61 20.85
C ASP A 157 -13.01 4.84 20.46
N ALA A 158 -13.42 6.11 20.44
CA ALA A 158 -14.69 6.50 19.87
C ALA A 158 -14.66 6.30 18.35
N ALA A 159 -15.82 6.00 17.78
CA ALA A 159 -15.99 5.77 16.36
C ALA A 159 -17.39 6.21 15.93
N PHE A 160 -17.67 6.16 14.63
CA PHE A 160 -19.03 6.25 14.13
C PHE A 160 -19.32 5.09 13.18
N ARG A 161 -20.59 4.81 12.95
CA ARG A 161 -21.03 3.91 11.91
C ARG A 161 -22.25 4.44 11.17
N VAL A 162 -22.32 4.12 9.89
CA VAL A 162 -23.50 4.37 9.06
C VAL A 162 -24.43 3.16 9.23
N ARG A 163 -25.67 3.40 9.66
CA ARG A 163 -26.69 2.35 9.75
C ARG A 163 -27.34 2.07 8.40
N ALA A 164 -28.09 0.97 8.30
CA ALA A 164 -28.78 0.58 7.08
C ALA A 164 -29.83 1.59 6.59
N ASP A 165 -30.35 2.43 7.49
CA ASP A 165 -31.29 3.52 7.22
C ASP A 165 -30.60 4.85 6.90
N ASP A 166 -29.29 4.83 6.65
CA ASP A 166 -28.44 5.99 6.37
C ASP A 166 -28.29 7.00 7.54
N SER A 167 -28.69 6.62 8.76
CA SER A 167 -28.41 7.40 9.98
C SER A 167 -26.98 7.16 10.50
N ILE A 168 -26.42 8.17 11.18
CA ILE A 168 -25.10 8.08 11.81
C ILE A 168 -25.24 7.68 13.28
N GLU A 169 -24.58 6.60 13.68
CA GLU A 169 -24.47 6.17 15.06
C GLU A 169 -23.07 6.44 15.60
N ILE A 170 -23.00 7.25 16.67
CA ILE A 170 -21.76 7.48 17.40
C ILE A 170 -21.55 6.33 18.39
N ILE A 171 -20.40 5.70 18.30
CA ILE A 171 -19.95 4.65 19.21
C ILE A 171 -19.03 5.33 20.23
N PRO A 172 -19.47 5.51 21.48
CA PRO A 172 -18.70 6.27 22.45
C PRO A 172 -17.41 5.55 22.82
N GLY A 173 -16.36 6.36 22.92
CA GLY A 173 -15.09 5.95 23.48
C GLY A 173 -15.23 5.70 24.97
N ARG A 174 -14.47 4.74 25.50
CA ARG A 174 -14.42 4.47 26.94
C ARG A 174 -12.98 4.36 27.40
N ALA A 175 -12.71 4.98 28.54
CA ALA A 175 -11.46 4.75 29.25
C ALA A 175 -11.40 3.28 29.68
N GLY A 176 -10.20 2.71 29.60
CA GLY A 176 -9.93 1.37 30.06
C GLY A 176 -8.88 1.33 31.16
N MET A 177 -8.60 0.12 31.61
CA MET A 177 -7.51 -0.14 32.53
C MET A 177 -6.42 -0.92 31.80
N GLU A 178 -5.18 -0.49 31.98
CA GLU A 178 -4.01 -1.21 31.48
C GLU A 178 -3.00 -1.40 32.60
N ILE A 179 -2.11 -2.36 32.45
CA ILE A 179 -0.98 -2.52 33.37
C ILE A 179 -0.03 -1.33 33.16
N ASP A 180 0.47 -0.74 34.25
CA ASP A 180 1.54 0.25 34.21
C ASP A 180 2.85 -0.40 33.74
N LYS A 181 3.03 -0.42 32.42
CA LYS A 181 4.17 -1.07 31.76
C LYS A 181 5.50 -0.45 32.15
N LYS A 182 5.51 0.87 32.39
CA LYS A 182 6.72 1.60 32.78
C LYS A 182 7.15 1.20 34.19
N ARG A 183 6.21 1.23 35.13
CA ARG A 183 6.47 0.81 36.51
C ARG A 183 6.86 -0.67 36.60
N ALA A 184 6.12 -1.55 35.92
CA ALA A 184 6.45 -2.98 35.87
C ALA A 184 7.88 -3.24 35.34
N CYS A 185 8.29 -2.51 34.31
CA CYS A 185 9.65 -2.60 33.77
C CYS A 185 10.70 -2.09 34.75
N GLN A 186 10.43 -0.96 35.43
CA GLN A 186 11.33 -0.40 36.43
C GLN A 186 11.51 -1.34 37.62
N ASP A 187 10.41 -1.90 38.14
CA ASP A 187 10.40 -2.83 39.26
C ASP A 187 11.17 -4.11 38.91
N LEU A 188 10.98 -4.65 37.70
CA LEU A 188 11.71 -5.84 37.24
C LEU A 188 13.20 -5.57 37.17
N MET A 189 13.60 -4.47 36.54
CA MET A 189 15.02 -4.11 36.42
C MET A 189 15.65 -3.80 37.78
N ALA A 190 14.92 -3.22 38.72
CA ALA A 190 15.38 -2.97 40.08
C ALA A 190 15.55 -4.26 40.88
N ALA A 191 14.62 -5.22 40.77
CA ALA A 191 14.72 -6.53 41.41
C ALA A 191 15.96 -7.30 40.91
N LEU A 192 16.16 -7.33 39.57
CA LEU A 192 17.30 -7.99 38.94
C LEU A 192 18.64 -7.38 39.34
N ARG A 193 18.77 -6.04 39.34
CA ARG A 193 20.00 -5.35 39.77
C ARG A 193 20.34 -5.57 41.24
N ALA A 194 19.32 -5.71 42.09
CA ALA A 194 19.50 -5.99 43.51
C ALA A 194 19.81 -7.47 43.81
N GLY A 195 19.89 -8.34 42.79
CA GLY A 195 20.11 -9.78 42.96
C GLY A 195 18.96 -10.50 43.65
N ARG A 196 17.75 -9.89 43.68
CA ARG A 196 16.54 -10.49 44.26
C ARG A 196 15.83 -11.36 43.22
N PRO A 197 14.96 -12.30 43.65
CA PRO A 197 14.08 -13.00 42.71
C PRO A 197 13.31 -12.01 41.83
N PRO A 198 13.10 -12.30 40.53
CA PRO A 198 12.42 -11.40 39.60
C PRO A 198 10.91 -11.38 39.88
N GLU A 199 10.51 -10.79 40.99
CA GLU A 199 9.13 -10.64 41.44
C GLU A 199 8.71 -9.17 41.30
N ILE A 200 7.59 -8.93 40.62
CA ILE A 200 7.04 -7.58 40.39
C ILE A 200 5.57 -7.50 40.78
N ASN A 201 5.19 -6.39 41.42
CA ASN A 201 3.80 -6.08 41.73
C ASN A 201 3.21 -5.22 40.62
N LEU A 202 2.28 -5.79 39.88
CA LEU A 202 1.58 -5.09 38.81
C LEU A 202 0.65 -4.03 39.40
N SER A 203 0.62 -2.87 38.76
CA SER A 203 -0.33 -1.79 39.06
C SER A 203 -1.17 -1.52 37.81
N LEU A 204 -2.44 -1.23 37.99
CA LEU A 204 -3.30 -0.80 36.89
C LEU A 204 -3.37 0.72 36.84
N VAL A 205 -3.34 1.26 35.63
CA VAL A 205 -3.54 2.68 35.33
C VAL A 205 -4.73 2.85 34.41
N ARG A 206 -5.49 3.92 34.64
CA ARG A 206 -6.59 4.29 33.76
C ARG A 206 -6.01 4.95 32.50
N VAL A 207 -6.33 4.39 31.35
CA VAL A 207 -5.91 4.91 30.05
C VAL A 207 -7.15 5.47 29.33
N PRO A 208 -7.16 6.77 28.96
CA PRO A 208 -8.26 7.33 28.17
C PRO A 208 -8.23 6.75 26.74
N PRO A 209 -9.35 6.80 25.99
CA PRO A 209 -9.33 6.47 24.58
C PRO A 209 -8.42 7.44 23.82
N ARG A 210 -7.79 6.97 22.74
CA ARG A 210 -6.97 7.80 21.85
C ARG A 210 -7.81 8.78 21.04
N VAL A 211 -9.01 8.36 20.67
CA VAL A 211 -10.05 9.21 20.07
C VAL A 211 -11.20 9.31 21.05
N ASP A 212 -11.45 10.50 21.56
CA ASP A 212 -12.57 10.75 22.46
C ASP A 212 -13.89 10.90 21.70
N THR A 213 -15.01 10.70 22.41
CA THR A 213 -16.35 10.82 21.83
C THR A 213 -16.64 12.21 21.29
N GLY A 214 -16.20 13.25 22.00
CA GLY A 214 -16.41 14.65 21.60
C GLY A 214 -15.72 15.00 20.28
N THR A 215 -14.55 14.42 20.02
CA THR A 215 -13.83 14.56 18.75
C THR A 215 -14.65 13.99 17.58
N VAL A 216 -15.29 12.83 17.76
CA VAL A 216 -16.14 12.24 16.72
C VAL A 216 -17.45 13.03 16.56
N GLU A 217 -18.05 13.49 17.66
CA GLU A 217 -19.25 14.33 17.64
C GLU A 217 -19.00 15.68 16.94
N ALA A 218 -17.83 16.28 17.18
CA ALA A 218 -17.38 17.52 16.56
C ALA A 218 -17.18 17.40 15.03
N MET A 219 -17.11 16.18 14.48
CA MET A 219 -17.11 16.00 13.03
C MET A 219 -18.44 16.43 12.38
N GLY A 220 -19.54 16.50 13.14
CA GLY A 220 -20.82 16.99 12.65
C GLY A 220 -21.56 16.02 11.72
N LEU A 221 -21.16 14.74 11.65
CA LEU A 221 -21.86 13.74 10.85
C LEU A 221 -23.22 13.40 11.45
N LYS A 222 -24.32 13.70 10.74
CA LYS A 222 -25.71 13.47 11.20
C LYS A 222 -26.50 12.53 10.30
N GLY A 223 -26.22 12.48 9.00
CA GLY A 223 -26.94 11.60 8.07
C GLY A 223 -26.59 11.85 6.61
N LEU A 224 -27.39 11.27 5.71
CA LEU A 224 -27.21 11.37 4.26
C LEU A 224 -27.51 12.78 3.74
N LEU A 225 -26.58 13.33 2.96
CA LEU A 225 -26.76 14.54 2.16
C LEU A 225 -27.30 14.20 0.78
N ALA A 226 -26.65 13.27 0.08
CA ALA A 226 -27.05 12.85 -1.26
C ALA A 226 -26.59 11.44 -1.62
N SER A 227 -27.27 10.85 -2.60
CA SER A 227 -26.95 9.57 -3.21
C SER A 227 -27.16 9.65 -4.73
N PHE A 228 -26.30 9.02 -5.52
CA PHE A 228 -26.49 8.86 -6.96
C PHE A 228 -25.92 7.53 -7.43
N SER A 229 -26.55 6.95 -8.44
CA SER A 229 -26.22 5.64 -8.97
C SER A 229 -26.14 5.64 -10.48
N THR A 230 -25.23 4.84 -11.04
CA THR A 230 -25.20 4.55 -12.47
C THR A 230 -25.04 3.05 -12.71
N ARG A 231 -25.59 2.56 -13.82
CA ARG A 231 -25.58 1.14 -14.17
C ARG A 231 -24.49 0.80 -15.17
N PHE A 232 -23.96 -0.41 -15.06
CA PHE A 232 -23.01 -1.00 -15.97
C PHE A 232 -23.34 -2.48 -16.20
N ASP A 233 -22.97 -2.98 -17.37
CA ASP A 233 -23.09 -4.41 -17.64
C ASP A 233 -21.97 -5.18 -16.94
N SER A 234 -22.37 -6.03 -15.99
CA SER A 234 -21.46 -6.85 -15.18
C SER A 234 -20.85 -8.03 -15.95
N SER A 235 -21.37 -8.37 -17.13
CA SER A 235 -20.79 -9.40 -18.01
C SER A 235 -19.42 -8.99 -18.56
N TYR A 236 -19.15 -7.68 -18.68
CA TYR A 236 -17.83 -7.15 -18.96
C TYR A 236 -16.97 -7.15 -17.68
N THR A 237 -16.50 -8.35 -17.32
CA THR A 237 -15.83 -8.64 -16.04
C THR A 237 -14.67 -7.69 -15.72
N GLU A 238 -13.83 -7.36 -16.69
CA GLU A 238 -12.65 -6.49 -16.46
C GLU A 238 -13.01 -5.03 -16.26
N ARG A 239 -14.05 -4.55 -16.96
CA ARG A 239 -14.62 -3.23 -16.72
C ARG A 239 -15.26 -3.15 -15.33
N ALA A 240 -16.05 -4.17 -14.97
CA ALA A 240 -16.69 -4.26 -13.65
C ALA A 240 -15.66 -4.33 -12.52
N TYR A 241 -14.54 -5.04 -12.74
CA TYR A 241 -13.43 -5.10 -11.80
C TYR A 241 -12.77 -3.73 -11.61
N ASN A 242 -12.44 -3.02 -12.70
CA ASN A 242 -11.87 -1.67 -12.63
C ASN A 242 -12.78 -0.68 -11.89
N ILE A 243 -14.09 -0.77 -12.09
CA ILE A 243 -15.08 0.05 -11.35
C ILE A 243 -14.99 -0.23 -9.86
N LYS A 244 -14.92 -1.51 -9.45
CA LYS A 244 -14.78 -1.89 -8.04
C LYS A 244 -13.47 -1.38 -7.43
N VAL A 245 -12.35 -1.50 -8.14
CA VAL A 245 -11.04 -1.02 -7.68
C VAL A 245 -11.07 0.50 -7.45
N ALA A 246 -11.53 1.27 -8.44
CA ALA A 246 -11.61 2.72 -8.31
C ALA A 246 -12.63 3.18 -7.26
N ALA A 247 -13.78 2.52 -7.15
CA ALA A 247 -14.78 2.83 -6.14
C ALA A 247 -14.28 2.53 -4.72
N ALA A 248 -13.56 1.42 -4.52
CA ALA A 248 -12.99 1.05 -3.23
C ALA A 248 -11.92 2.05 -2.75
N ALA A 249 -11.14 2.65 -3.66
CA ALA A 249 -10.18 3.70 -3.30
C ALA A 249 -10.84 4.96 -2.71
N LEU A 250 -12.11 5.21 -3.04
CA LEU A 250 -12.91 6.34 -2.56
C LEU A 250 -13.80 5.98 -1.38
N ASP A 251 -14.00 4.69 -1.07
CA ASP A 251 -14.90 4.26 -0.01
C ASP A 251 -14.29 4.59 1.37
N GLY A 252 -15.07 5.25 2.22
CA GLY A 252 -14.64 5.60 3.57
C GLY A 252 -13.85 6.90 3.67
N LEU A 253 -13.80 7.70 2.59
CA LEU A 253 -13.10 8.99 2.61
C LEU A 253 -13.77 9.96 3.58
N LEU A 254 -13.02 10.42 4.58
CA LEU A 254 -13.45 11.45 5.52
C LEU A 254 -12.78 12.79 5.14
N VAL A 255 -13.59 13.79 4.79
CA VAL A 255 -13.13 15.06 4.23
C VAL A 255 -13.43 16.20 5.20
N PRO A 256 -12.41 16.88 5.76
CA PRO A 256 -12.59 18.02 6.65
C PRO A 256 -13.28 19.22 5.97
N PRO A 257 -13.86 20.14 6.75
CA PRO A 257 -14.31 21.45 6.26
C PRO A 257 -13.23 22.19 5.46
N GLY A 258 -13.61 22.80 4.35
CA GLY A 258 -12.75 23.57 3.45
C GLY A 258 -11.80 22.74 2.57
N GLN A 259 -11.68 21.43 2.80
CA GLN A 259 -10.72 20.58 2.09
C GLN A 259 -11.18 20.28 0.66
N GLU A 260 -10.25 20.39 -0.28
CA GLU A 260 -10.46 19.98 -1.67
C GLU A 260 -10.11 18.51 -1.86
N VAL A 261 -10.90 17.78 -2.66
CA VAL A 261 -10.65 16.39 -3.06
C VAL A 261 -10.36 16.34 -4.55
N SER A 262 -9.31 15.60 -4.92
CA SER A 262 -8.97 15.28 -6.31
C SER A 262 -9.21 13.80 -6.54
N PHE A 263 -10.02 13.47 -7.54
CA PHE A 263 -10.31 12.10 -7.90
C PHE A 263 -9.03 11.34 -8.26
N ASN A 264 -8.14 11.95 -9.06
CA ASN A 264 -6.88 11.34 -9.45
C ASN A 264 -5.91 11.14 -8.29
N LYS A 265 -5.86 12.05 -7.30
CA LYS A 265 -5.02 11.86 -6.11
C LYS A 265 -5.49 10.71 -5.24
N VAL A 266 -6.80 10.52 -5.09
CA VAL A 266 -7.36 9.40 -4.30
C VAL A 266 -7.21 8.07 -5.05
N VAL A 267 -7.55 8.05 -6.33
CA VAL A 267 -7.68 6.80 -7.10
C VAL A 267 -6.36 6.31 -7.70
N GLY A 268 -5.37 7.20 -7.88
CA GLY A 268 -4.02 6.84 -8.35
C GLY A 268 -3.91 6.49 -9.84
N PRO A 269 -2.74 6.05 -10.34
CA PRO A 269 -2.53 5.70 -11.75
C PRO A 269 -3.38 4.49 -12.20
N ARG A 270 -3.81 4.48 -13.47
CA ARG A 270 -4.66 3.43 -14.05
C ARG A 270 -3.79 2.46 -14.84
N SER A 271 -2.86 1.80 -14.14
CA SER A 271 -1.93 0.84 -14.72
C SER A 271 -2.18 -0.58 -14.22
N THR A 272 -1.61 -1.57 -14.90
CA THR A 272 -1.71 -2.97 -14.49
C THR A 272 -1.05 -3.21 -13.13
N GLU A 273 0.06 -2.51 -12.85
CA GLU A 273 0.78 -2.57 -11.57
C GLU A 273 -0.04 -1.99 -10.42
N ALA A 274 -0.87 -0.97 -10.70
CA ALA A 274 -1.85 -0.43 -9.76
C ALA A 274 -3.11 -1.32 -9.62
N GLY A 275 -3.11 -2.49 -10.27
CA GLY A 275 -4.18 -3.47 -10.19
C GLY A 275 -5.34 -3.20 -11.15
N TYR A 276 -5.19 -2.35 -12.18
CA TYR A 276 -6.23 -2.18 -13.20
C TYR A 276 -6.07 -3.19 -14.34
N LYS A 277 -7.18 -3.50 -15.00
CA LYS A 277 -7.24 -4.42 -16.14
C LYS A 277 -7.59 -3.69 -17.42
N ASN A 278 -7.25 -4.29 -18.56
CA ASN A 278 -7.61 -3.77 -19.87
C ASN A 278 -9.11 -3.94 -20.12
N ALA A 279 -9.78 -2.86 -20.50
CA ALA A 279 -11.18 -2.82 -20.90
C ALA A 279 -11.39 -1.68 -21.90
N LYS A 280 -12.58 -1.60 -22.51
CA LYS A 280 -12.88 -0.52 -23.47
C LYS A 280 -12.78 0.86 -22.80
N VAL A 281 -11.99 1.74 -23.41
CA VAL A 281 -11.81 3.16 -23.09
C VAL A 281 -12.09 4.01 -24.33
N ILE A 282 -12.42 5.28 -24.14
CA ILE A 282 -12.63 6.23 -25.25
C ILE A 282 -11.33 7.02 -25.46
N VAL A 283 -10.72 6.90 -26.63
CA VAL A 283 -9.53 7.65 -27.06
C VAL A 283 -9.79 8.23 -28.44
N ASN A 284 -9.63 9.54 -28.62
CA ASN A 284 -9.83 10.22 -29.92
C ASN A 284 -11.15 9.82 -30.61
N ASN A 285 -12.25 9.85 -29.86
CA ASN A 285 -13.61 9.50 -30.31
C ASN A 285 -13.79 8.03 -30.77
N LYS A 286 -12.88 7.13 -30.39
CA LYS A 286 -12.97 5.69 -30.67
C LYS A 286 -12.91 4.86 -29.40
N LEU A 287 -13.62 3.74 -29.38
CA LEU A 287 -13.51 2.74 -28.32
C LEU A 287 -12.33 1.83 -28.61
N VAL A 288 -11.31 1.89 -27.77
CA VAL A 288 -10.10 1.05 -27.84
C VAL A 288 -9.91 0.31 -26.53
N ASP A 289 -9.14 -0.79 -26.53
CA ASP A 289 -8.79 -1.47 -25.27
C ASP A 289 -7.65 -0.73 -24.58
N GLY A 290 -7.81 -0.48 -23.28
CA GLY A 290 -6.80 0.17 -22.45
C GLY A 290 -7.03 -0.09 -20.97
N PRO A 291 -6.02 0.13 -20.11
CA PRO A 291 -6.15 -0.12 -18.69
C PRO A 291 -7.12 0.90 -18.05
N GLY A 292 -7.91 0.45 -17.08
CA GLY A 292 -8.82 1.32 -16.34
C GLY A 292 -10.13 1.67 -17.05
N GLY A 293 -10.50 0.94 -18.12
CA GLY A 293 -11.84 1.06 -18.71
C GLY A 293 -12.94 0.88 -17.65
N GLY A 294 -13.84 1.86 -17.55
CA GLY A 294 -14.88 1.95 -16.50
C GLY A 294 -14.64 3.04 -15.45
N VAL A 295 -13.42 3.53 -15.27
CA VAL A 295 -13.10 4.52 -14.21
C VAL A 295 -13.81 5.86 -14.40
N CYS A 296 -14.02 6.34 -15.63
CA CYS A 296 -14.76 7.59 -15.87
C CYS A 296 -16.24 7.49 -15.43
N GLN A 297 -16.83 6.29 -15.40
CA GLN A 297 -18.17 6.10 -14.85
C GLN A 297 -18.17 6.29 -13.33
N VAL A 298 -17.09 5.89 -12.64
CA VAL A 298 -16.91 6.13 -11.20
C VAL A 298 -16.82 7.64 -10.93
N SER A 299 -16.00 8.36 -11.68
CA SER A 299 -15.89 9.83 -11.58
C SER A 299 -17.22 10.52 -11.88
N THR A 300 -17.92 10.11 -12.93
CA THR A 300 -19.26 10.64 -13.28
C THR A 300 -20.28 10.39 -12.18
N THR A 301 -20.29 9.19 -11.60
CA THR A 301 -21.23 8.86 -10.51
C THR A 301 -20.94 9.74 -9.29
N LEU A 302 -19.66 9.87 -8.92
CA LEU A 302 -19.25 10.74 -7.82
C LEU A 302 -19.61 12.21 -8.08
N TYR A 303 -19.33 12.73 -9.28
CA TYR A 303 -19.67 14.09 -9.68
C TYR A 303 -21.16 14.41 -9.46
N ASN A 304 -22.04 13.49 -9.86
CA ASN A 304 -23.47 13.68 -9.66
C ASN A 304 -23.88 13.59 -8.19
N THR A 305 -23.27 12.72 -7.39
CA THR A 305 -23.52 12.71 -5.94
C THR A 305 -23.06 14.02 -5.28
N VAL A 306 -21.91 14.57 -5.69
CA VAL A 306 -21.37 15.85 -5.20
C VAL A 306 -22.28 17.02 -5.61
N LEU A 307 -22.76 17.04 -6.86
CA LEU A 307 -23.73 18.03 -7.32
C LEU A 307 -25.02 18.00 -6.47
N LEU A 308 -25.58 16.81 -6.24
CA LEU A 308 -26.79 16.62 -5.45
C LEU A 308 -26.58 16.88 -3.96
N ALA A 309 -25.36 16.73 -3.44
CA ALA A 309 -24.98 17.13 -2.09
C ALA A 309 -24.81 18.65 -1.95
N ASN A 310 -25.04 19.42 -3.03
CA ASN A 310 -24.84 20.86 -3.10
C ASN A 310 -23.42 21.30 -2.72
N LEU A 311 -22.41 20.50 -3.07
CA LEU A 311 -21.01 20.83 -2.80
C LEU A 311 -20.39 21.60 -3.97
N GLN A 312 -19.35 22.38 -3.70
CA GLN A 312 -18.64 23.14 -4.72
C GLN A 312 -17.84 22.23 -5.67
N ILE A 313 -18.08 22.40 -6.98
CA ILE A 313 -17.27 21.79 -8.04
C ILE A 313 -16.10 22.72 -8.37
N LEU A 314 -14.88 22.19 -8.37
CA LEU A 314 -13.66 22.95 -8.68
C LEU A 314 -13.13 22.67 -10.08
N ASP A 315 -13.23 21.43 -10.52
CA ASP A 315 -12.79 21.01 -11.84
C ASP A 315 -13.69 19.89 -12.35
N ARG A 316 -14.14 20.03 -13.60
CA ARG A 316 -14.95 19.04 -14.30
C ARG A 316 -14.79 19.23 -15.81
N THR A 317 -14.54 18.15 -16.51
CA THR A 317 -14.48 18.09 -17.98
C THR A 317 -15.45 17.03 -18.50
N ASN A 318 -16.17 17.30 -19.60
CA ASN A 318 -17.02 16.31 -20.27
C ASN A 318 -16.19 15.33 -21.12
N HIS A 319 -16.74 14.15 -21.39
CA HIS A 319 -16.25 13.23 -22.39
C HIS A 319 -16.37 13.85 -23.78
N SER A 320 -15.52 13.42 -24.70
CA SER A 320 -15.61 13.85 -26.10
C SER A 320 -16.86 13.33 -26.81
N LEU A 321 -17.47 12.24 -26.30
CA LEU A 321 -18.70 11.64 -26.79
C LEU A 321 -19.74 11.49 -25.66
N PRO A 322 -21.04 11.63 -25.95
CA PRO A 322 -22.09 11.33 -24.97
C PRO A 322 -21.98 9.89 -24.46
N VAL A 323 -22.14 9.72 -23.15
CA VAL A 323 -22.12 8.40 -22.50
C VAL A 323 -23.53 7.97 -22.11
N ALA A 324 -23.85 6.68 -22.23
CA ALA A 324 -25.22 6.19 -22.07
C ALA A 324 -25.71 6.10 -20.61
N TYR A 325 -24.81 6.12 -19.63
CA TYR A 325 -25.13 5.86 -18.22
C TYR A 325 -25.52 7.12 -17.42
N VAL A 326 -25.55 8.30 -18.05
CA VAL A 326 -26.01 9.56 -17.44
C VAL A 326 -26.56 10.49 -18.53
N PRO A 327 -27.51 11.41 -18.24
CA PRO A 327 -27.91 12.43 -19.21
C PRO A 327 -26.73 13.28 -19.70
N MET A 328 -26.80 13.77 -20.94
CA MET A 328 -25.78 14.68 -21.48
C MET A 328 -25.64 15.93 -20.60
N GLY A 329 -24.42 16.46 -20.48
CA GLY A 329 -24.14 17.58 -19.59
C GLY A 329 -23.79 17.18 -18.15
N ARG A 330 -24.00 15.91 -17.77
CA ARG A 330 -23.80 15.42 -16.40
C ARG A 330 -22.67 14.42 -16.23
N ASP A 331 -21.87 14.20 -17.25
CA ASP A 331 -20.72 13.31 -17.21
C ASP A 331 -19.47 14.02 -16.66
N ALA A 332 -18.51 13.28 -16.10
CA ALA A 332 -17.21 13.80 -15.71
C ALA A 332 -16.14 12.81 -16.16
N THR A 333 -15.26 13.26 -17.05
CA THR A 333 -14.16 12.45 -17.58
C THR A 333 -12.89 12.67 -16.75
N VAL A 334 -12.05 11.65 -16.69
CA VAL A 334 -10.77 11.70 -15.96
C VAL A 334 -9.71 10.95 -16.74
N SER A 335 -8.49 11.48 -16.71
CA SER A 335 -7.28 10.88 -17.25
C SER A 335 -6.14 11.20 -16.30
N TYR A 336 -5.51 10.17 -15.73
CA TYR A 336 -4.47 10.36 -14.72
C TYR A 336 -3.32 11.22 -15.27
N GLY A 337 -3.00 12.30 -14.57
CA GLY A 337 -1.95 13.26 -14.96
C GLY A 337 -2.39 14.36 -15.93
N TYR A 338 -3.63 14.33 -16.45
CA TYR A 338 -4.09 15.30 -17.45
C TYR A 338 -5.46 15.91 -17.15
N ILE A 339 -6.49 15.07 -16.91
CA ILE A 339 -7.87 15.52 -16.68
C ILE A 339 -8.32 14.98 -15.33
N ASP A 340 -8.82 15.85 -14.46
CA ASP A 340 -9.25 15.48 -13.11
C ASP A 340 -10.69 15.91 -12.84
N PHE A 341 -11.28 15.28 -11.83
CA PHE A 341 -12.51 15.76 -11.21
C PHE A 341 -12.18 16.21 -9.79
N ARG A 342 -12.48 17.48 -9.48
CA ARG A 342 -12.18 18.07 -8.18
C ARG A 342 -13.41 18.75 -7.60
N PHE A 343 -13.58 18.59 -6.29
CA PHE A 343 -14.63 19.26 -5.52
C PHE A 343 -14.09 19.69 -4.17
N ARG A 344 -14.82 20.57 -3.48
CA ARG A 344 -14.49 21.03 -2.13
C ARG A 344 -15.60 20.61 -1.17
N ASN A 345 -15.22 20.22 0.05
CA ASN A 345 -16.15 20.28 1.16
C ASN A 345 -16.25 21.73 1.63
N ASP A 346 -17.16 22.49 1.05
CA ASP A 346 -17.41 23.90 1.40
C ASP A 346 -18.39 24.07 2.58
N THR A 347 -18.70 22.98 3.29
CA THR A 347 -19.48 23.01 4.55
C THR A 347 -18.58 23.25 5.77
N GLU A 348 -19.18 23.56 6.93
CA GLU A 348 -18.43 23.76 8.18
C GLU A 348 -18.27 22.46 9.00
N SER A 349 -18.72 21.32 8.47
CA SER A 349 -18.62 20.00 9.10
C SER A 349 -17.88 19.02 8.20
N TYR A 350 -17.45 17.89 8.75
CA TYR A 350 -16.87 16.83 7.91
C TYR A 350 -17.96 16.24 7.00
N ILE A 351 -17.53 15.74 5.85
CA ILE A 351 -18.32 14.85 5.03
C ILE A 351 -17.64 13.48 4.94
N TYR A 352 -18.45 12.44 4.80
CA TYR A 352 -18.00 11.06 4.71
C TYR A 352 -18.56 10.41 3.45
N LEU A 353 -17.67 9.87 2.61
CA LEU A 353 -18.01 9.25 1.34
C LEU A 353 -18.14 7.74 1.50
N ARG A 354 -19.23 7.17 0.98
CA ARG A 354 -19.37 5.72 0.78
C ARG A 354 -19.58 5.39 -0.68
N SER A 355 -18.96 4.33 -1.14
CA SER A 355 -19.20 3.72 -2.44
C SER A 355 -19.76 2.30 -2.27
N ILE A 356 -20.71 1.94 -3.12
CA ILE A 356 -21.33 0.62 -3.13
C ILE A 356 -21.32 0.13 -4.57
N VAL A 357 -20.77 -1.06 -4.81
CA VAL A 357 -20.77 -1.68 -6.14
C VAL A 357 -21.34 -3.10 -6.03
N ASN A 358 -22.57 -3.29 -6.53
CA ASN A 358 -23.28 -4.57 -6.53
C ASN A 358 -24.24 -4.65 -7.73
N GLY A 359 -24.56 -5.86 -8.20
CA GLY A 359 -25.62 -6.06 -9.20
C GLY A 359 -25.50 -5.30 -10.53
N GLY A 360 -24.29 -4.91 -10.96
CA GLY A 360 -24.12 -4.07 -12.15
C GLY A 360 -24.46 -2.59 -11.92
N GLU A 361 -24.40 -2.12 -10.68
CA GLU A 361 -24.65 -0.74 -10.30
C GLU A 361 -23.51 -0.24 -9.41
N ILE A 362 -23.13 1.02 -9.61
CA ILE A 362 -22.26 1.77 -8.70
C ILE A 362 -23.09 2.90 -8.09
N THR A 363 -23.04 3.02 -6.77
CA THR A 363 -23.70 4.08 -5.99
C THR A 363 -22.66 4.80 -5.14
N PHE A 364 -22.71 6.13 -5.14
CA PHE A 364 -22.02 6.95 -4.15
C PHE A 364 -23.02 7.62 -3.23
N LYS A 365 -22.73 7.58 -1.93
CA LYS A 365 -23.45 8.30 -0.88
C LYS A 365 -22.52 9.24 -0.14
N ILE A 366 -22.96 10.48 0.09
CA ILE A 366 -22.24 11.46 0.91
C ILE A 366 -23.04 11.70 2.17
N TYR A 367 -22.41 11.47 3.33
CA TYR A 367 -22.95 11.75 4.65
C TYR A 367 -22.30 13.00 5.23
N GLY A 368 -23.04 13.75 6.04
CA GLY A 368 -22.58 14.99 6.65
C GLY A 368 -23.59 15.55 7.63
N ASN A 369 -23.47 16.83 7.93
CA ASN A 369 -24.46 17.53 8.75
C ASN A 369 -25.72 17.81 7.90
N THR A 370 -26.83 17.16 8.24
CA THR A 370 -28.09 17.26 7.49
C THR A 370 -28.71 18.65 7.49
N ALA A 371 -28.24 19.57 8.33
CA ALA A 371 -28.62 20.98 8.28
C ALA A 371 -28.20 21.66 6.95
N TYR A 372 -27.16 21.16 6.27
CA TYR A 372 -26.75 21.67 4.95
C TYR A 372 -27.53 21.04 3.79
N ARG A 373 -28.42 20.08 4.05
CA ARG A 373 -29.19 19.42 3.02
C ARG A 373 -30.26 20.36 2.48
N VAL A 374 -30.17 20.67 1.19
CA VAL A 374 -31.20 21.40 0.44
C VAL A 374 -31.75 20.52 -0.68
N PRO A 375 -32.99 20.72 -1.14
CA PRO A 375 -33.45 20.14 -2.39
C PRO A 375 -32.57 20.62 -3.55
N VAL A 376 -32.14 19.68 -4.40
CA VAL A 376 -31.31 19.96 -5.58
C VAL A 376 -31.91 19.28 -6.79
N GLU A 377 -32.07 20.03 -7.88
CA GLU A 377 -32.41 19.50 -9.20
C GLU A 377 -31.33 19.90 -10.20
N ILE A 378 -31.05 19.01 -11.15
CA ILE A 378 -30.09 19.27 -12.24
C ILE A 378 -30.87 19.29 -13.55
N HIS A 379 -30.91 20.45 -14.21
CA HIS A 379 -31.51 20.62 -15.51
C HIS A 379 -30.44 20.61 -16.61
N THR A 380 -30.76 20.07 -17.77
CA THR A 380 -29.83 19.99 -18.91
C THR A 380 -30.58 20.26 -20.20
N ASP A 381 -30.05 21.16 -21.02
CA ASP A 381 -30.66 21.57 -22.28
C ASP A 381 -29.66 21.44 -23.43
N VAL A 382 -30.06 20.74 -24.50
CA VAL A 382 -29.28 20.69 -25.73
C VAL A 382 -29.48 22.02 -26.47
N THR A 383 -28.46 22.87 -26.48
CA THR A 383 -28.51 24.20 -27.07
C THR A 383 -28.07 24.22 -28.53
N SER A 384 -27.29 23.22 -28.97
CA SER A 384 -26.89 23.05 -30.37
C SER A 384 -26.70 21.59 -30.72
N VAL A 385 -27.13 21.22 -31.93
CA VAL A 385 -26.86 19.94 -32.58
C VAL A 385 -26.06 20.20 -33.85
N GLN A 386 -25.02 19.40 -34.09
CA GLN A 386 -24.15 19.48 -35.27
C GLN A 386 -24.20 18.15 -36.03
N GLU A 387 -24.53 18.19 -37.32
CA GLU A 387 -24.53 17.00 -38.16
C GLU A 387 -23.10 16.49 -38.44
N PRO A 388 -22.90 15.17 -38.54
CA PRO A 388 -21.62 14.63 -38.92
C PRO A 388 -21.27 14.97 -40.37
N GLY A 389 -20.04 15.46 -40.60
CA GLY A 389 -19.49 15.57 -41.95
C GLY A 389 -19.18 14.19 -42.54
N VAL A 390 -19.13 14.09 -43.88
CA VAL A 390 -18.77 12.86 -44.60
C VAL A 390 -17.37 12.99 -45.20
N LEU A 391 -16.48 12.07 -44.84
CA LEU A 391 -15.16 11.91 -45.45
C LEU A 391 -15.21 10.75 -46.47
N ARG A 392 -14.86 11.05 -47.72
CA ARG A 392 -14.77 10.04 -48.78
C ARG A 392 -13.32 9.63 -48.97
N GLU A 393 -13.02 8.36 -48.76
CA GLU A 393 -11.67 7.80 -48.88
C GLU A 393 -11.60 6.87 -50.11
N PRO A 394 -10.64 7.04 -51.02
CA PRO A 394 -10.49 6.13 -52.15
C PRO A 394 -10.04 4.74 -51.66
N ASP A 395 -10.71 3.67 -52.11
CA ASP A 395 -10.40 2.28 -51.78
C ASP A 395 -10.17 1.47 -53.07
N PRO A 396 -8.92 1.09 -53.39
CA PRO A 396 -8.60 0.33 -54.60
C PRO A 396 -9.09 -1.12 -54.56
N ALA A 397 -9.54 -1.62 -53.41
CA ALA A 397 -10.12 -2.96 -53.29
C ALA A 397 -11.60 -3.01 -53.72
N LEU A 398 -12.27 -1.85 -53.80
CA LEU A 398 -13.68 -1.76 -54.19
C LEU A 398 -13.81 -1.41 -55.67
N LYS A 399 -14.84 -1.96 -56.34
CA LYS A 399 -15.10 -1.69 -57.76
C LYS A 399 -15.38 -0.21 -57.98
N LYS A 400 -14.97 0.34 -59.13
CA LYS A 400 -15.26 1.74 -59.47
C LYS A 400 -16.76 2.07 -59.29
N GLY A 401 -17.05 3.03 -58.42
CA GLY A 401 -18.42 3.47 -58.10
C GLY A 401 -19.09 2.75 -56.93
N GLU A 402 -18.51 1.65 -56.44
CA GLU A 402 -18.93 0.98 -55.20
C GLU A 402 -18.61 1.87 -54.00
N GLN A 403 -19.52 1.92 -53.01
CA GLN A 403 -19.35 2.71 -51.79
C GLN A 403 -19.62 1.84 -50.57
N VAL A 404 -18.71 1.88 -49.60
CA VAL A 404 -18.84 1.14 -48.34
C VAL A 404 -18.62 2.10 -47.17
N VAL A 405 -19.60 2.20 -46.28
CA VAL A 405 -19.46 2.99 -45.04
C VAL A 405 -18.50 2.23 -44.11
N LYS A 406 -17.28 2.75 -43.93
CA LYS A 406 -16.26 2.19 -43.03
C LYS A 406 -16.50 2.60 -41.58
N GLN A 407 -17.06 3.80 -41.35
CA GLN A 407 -17.41 4.31 -40.03
C GLN A 407 -18.68 5.15 -40.14
N LYS A 408 -19.71 4.84 -39.35
CA LYS A 408 -20.93 5.65 -39.31
C LYS A 408 -20.67 6.98 -38.59
N GLY A 409 -21.20 8.08 -39.11
CA GLY A 409 -21.12 9.39 -38.45
C GLY A 409 -21.95 9.46 -37.17
N ALA A 410 -21.57 10.35 -36.26
CA ALA A 410 -22.34 10.66 -35.05
C ALA A 410 -22.49 12.18 -34.90
N ARG A 411 -23.69 12.62 -34.52
CA ARG A 411 -23.99 14.03 -34.25
C ARG A 411 -23.16 14.55 -33.07
N GLY A 412 -22.76 15.81 -33.18
CA GLY A 412 -22.20 16.60 -32.08
C GLY A 412 -23.28 17.37 -31.34
N TYR A 413 -23.01 17.71 -30.09
CA TYR A 413 -23.97 18.38 -29.20
C TYR A 413 -23.26 19.43 -28.34
N THR A 414 -23.93 20.56 -28.11
CA THR A 414 -23.59 21.48 -27.01
C THR A 414 -24.74 21.45 -26.01
N VAL A 415 -24.41 21.26 -24.74
CA VAL A 415 -25.39 21.07 -23.66
C VAL A 415 -25.08 22.04 -22.53
N ALA A 416 -26.06 22.89 -22.22
CA ALA A 416 -26.05 23.70 -21.01
C ALA A 416 -26.59 22.87 -19.86
N ALA A 417 -26.08 23.09 -18.65
CA ALA A 417 -26.57 22.45 -17.45
C ALA A 417 -26.70 23.48 -16.33
N GLU A 418 -27.71 23.32 -15.49
CA GLU A 418 -27.95 24.19 -14.35
C GLU A 418 -28.24 23.36 -13.10
N ARG A 419 -27.70 23.80 -11.97
CA ARG A 419 -28.06 23.30 -10.64
C ARG A 419 -29.08 24.25 -10.03
N ILE A 420 -30.25 23.73 -9.71
CA ILE A 420 -31.32 24.46 -9.04
C ILE A 420 -31.36 24.00 -7.59
N THR A 421 -31.29 24.94 -6.65
CA THR A 421 -31.38 24.66 -5.21
C THR A 421 -32.50 25.45 -4.56
N TRP A 422 -33.04 24.94 -3.45
CA TRP A 422 -34.09 25.61 -2.68
C TRP A 422 -33.65 25.84 -1.24
N GLU A 423 -33.20 27.05 -0.95
CA GLU A 423 -32.82 27.48 0.40
C GLU A 423 -33.98 28.25 1.04
N ASN A 424 -34.55 27.72 2.13
CA ASN A 424 -35.67 28.36 2.83
C ASN A 424 -36.84 28.72 1.88
N GLY A 425 -37.12 27.85 0.91
CA GLY A 425 -38.15 28.05 -0.11
C GLY A 425 -37.76 29.00 -1.26
N ARG A 426 -36.58 29.61 -1.22
CA ARG A 426 -36.08 30.47 -2.32
C ARG A 426 -35.30 29.63 -3.33
N ARG A 427 -35.73 29.70 -4.59
CA ARG A 427 -35.05 29.08 -5.71
C ARG A 427 -33.77 29.84 -6.03
N ARG A 428 -32.64 29.14 -6.08
CA ARG A 428 -31.38 29.61 -6.66
C ARG A 428 -31.02 28.77 -7.87
N VAL A 429 -30.42 29.40 -8.87
CA VAL A 429 -29.95 28.74 -10.09
C VAL A 429 -28.47 29.05 -10.23
N GLU A 430 -27.69 28.01 -10.46
CA GLU A 430 -26.28 28.08 -10.77
C GLU A 430 -26.05 27.44 -12.13
N THR A 431 -25.47 28.21 -13.05
CA THR A 431 -25.05 27.69 -14.35
C THR A 431 -23.79 26.84 -14.17
N LEU A 432 -23.85 25.60 -14.63
CA LEU A 432 -22.72 24.67 -14.64
C LEU A 432 -21.91 24.82 -15.94
N PRO A 433 -20.64 24.38 -15.97
CA PRO A 433 -19.83 24.40 -17.18
C PRO A 433 -20.51 23.69 -18.36
N VAL A 434 -20.56 24.38 -19.50
CA VAL A 434 -21.14 23.86 -20.75
C VAL A 434 -20.39 22.58 -21.17
N SER A 435 -21.14 21.59 -21.64
CA SER A 435 -20.57 20.36 -22.20
C SER A 435 -20.61 20.39 -23.72
N LYS A 436 -19.47 20.15 -24.37
CA LYS A 436 -19.35 20.13 -25.82
C LYS A 436 -18.87 18.77 -26.31
N TYR A 437 -19.68 18.12 -27.13
CA TYR A 437 -19.39 16.84 -27.78
C TYR A 437 -19.24 17.08 -29.28
N ASP A 438 -18.05 16.84 -29.82
CA ASP A 438 -17.78 17.11 -31.23
C ASP A 438 -18.39 16.01 -32.13
N PRO A 439 -18.90 16.36 -33.34
CA PRO A 439 -19.44 15.38 -34.25
C PRO A 439 -18.34 14.42 -34.74
N VAL A 440 -18.68 13.14 -34.89
CA VAL A 440 -17.82 12.13 -35.48
C VAL A 440 -18.14 12.01 -36.96
N ARG A 441 -17.14 12.17 -37.83
CA ARG A 441 -17.32 12.08 -39.27
C ARG A 441 -17.75 10.67 -39.70
N GLU A 442 -18.64 10.60 -40.69
CA GLU A 442 -18.88 9.39 -41.45
C GLU A 442 -17.74 9.17 -42.43
N ILE A 443 -17.22 7.94 -42.51
CA ILE A 443 -16.16 7.57 -43.46
C ILE A 443 -16.76 6.62 -44.48
N VAL A 444 -16.75 7.04 -45.75
CA VAL A 444 -17.24 6.26 -46.89
C VAL A 444 -16.06 5.94 -47.79
N ALA A 445 -15.72 4.66 -47.89
CA ALA A 445 -14.78 4.18 -48.88
C ALA A 445 -15.44 4.20 -50.27
N VAL A 446 -14.77 4.77 -51.26
CA VAL A 446 -15.24 4.86 -52.64
C VAL A 446 -14.30 4.07 -53.53
N GLY A 447 -14.85 3.09 -54.25
CA GLY A 447 -14.07 2.19 -55.09
C GLY A 447 -13.40 2.89 -56.26
N THR A 448 -12.10 2.63 -56.39
CA THR A 448 -11.24 3.15 -57.46
C THR A 448 -10.63 2.06 -58.33
N ALA A 449 -10.97 0.78 -58.10
CA ALA A 449 -10.46 -0.32 -58.89
C ALA A 449 -10.81 -0.14 -60.37
N GLN A 450 -9.78 -0.07 -61.22
CA GLN A 450 -9.98 -0.07 -62.66
C GLN A 450 -10.36 -1.47 -63.14
N PRO A 451 -11.28 -1.62 -64.11
CA PRO A 451 -11.57 -2.91 -64.70
C PRO A 451 -10.29 -3.49 -65.32
N SER A 452 -9.92 -4.71 -64.94
CA SER A 452 -8.81 -5.41 -65.57
C SER A 452 -9.15 -5.71 -67.03
N SER A 453 -8.56 -4.96 -67.95
CA SER A 453 -8.61 -5.25 -69.38
C SER A 453 -7.60 -6.34 -69.73
N ASN A 454 -7.82 -7.58 -69.25
CA ASN A 454 -7.16 -8.73 -69.86
C ASN A 454 -8.14 -9.33 -70.88
N PRO A 455 -7.85 -9.30 -72.20
CA PRO A 455 -8.72 -9.92 -73.19
C PRO A 455 -8.79 -11.41 -72.94
N VAL A 456 -10.01 -11.93 -72.77
CA VAL A 456 -10.31 -13.35 -72.81
C VAL A 456 -9.98 -13.84 -74.22
N VAL A 457 -8.87 -14.57 -74.39
CA VAL A 457 -8.60 -15.30 -75.63
C VAL A 457 -9.57 -16.50 -75.67
N PRO A 458 -10.43 -16.62 -76.70
CA PRO A 458 -11.30 -17.78 -76.82
C PRO A 458 -10.49 -19.05 -77.14
N PRO A 459 -10.90 -20.23 -76.62
CA PRO A 459 -10.24 -21.49 -76.94
C PRO A 459 -10.45 -21.86 -78.42
N PRO A 460 -9.48 -22.54 -79.08
CA PRO A 460 -9.57 -22.87 -80.50
C PRO A 460 -10.69 -23.89 -80.81
N PRO A 461 -11.24 -23.89 -82.04
CA PRO A 461 -12.40 -24.71 -82.40
C PRO A 461 -12.10 -26.22 -82.39
N LYS A 462 -13.02 -27.01 -81.83
CA LYS A 462 -12.99 -28.49 -81.87
C LYS A 462 -13.29 -29.00 -83.28
N GLN A 463 -12.47 -29.90 -83.80
CA GLN A 463 -12.74 -30.66 -85.04
C GLN A 463 -13.88 -31.67 -84.80
N GLN A 464 -14.82 -31.75 -85.75
CA GLN A 464 -15.91 -32.74 -85.78
C GLN A 464 -15.42 -34.09 -86.36
N PRO A 465 -15.89 -35.23 -85.82
CA PRO A 465 -15.59 -36.57 -86.36
C PRO A 465 -16.59 -37.02 -87.45
N PRO A 466 -16.22 -37.97 -88.33
CA PRO A 466 -17.12 -38.52 -89.35
C PRO A 466 -18.05 -39.63 -88.80
N PRO A 467 -19.14 -39.98 -89.53
CA PRO A 467 -20.30 -40.67 -88.97
C PRO A 467 -20.32 -42.20 -89.12
N GLY A 468 -20.71 -42.87 -88.02
CA GLY A 468 -21.79 -43.87 -88.00
C GLY A 468 -21.47 -45.35 -88.29
N SER A 469 -21.72 -46.22 -87.29
CA SER A 469 -22.55 -47.43 -87.46
C SER A 469 -22.80 -48.17 -86.13
N GLY A 470 -24.07 -48.32 -85.76
CA GLY A 470 -24.68 -49.62 -85.41
C GLY A 470 -24.50 -50.23 -84.01
N ARG A 471 -25.64 -50.25 -83.30
CA ARG A 471 -26.33 -51.42 -82.67
C ARG A 471 -26.56 -51.40 -81.16
N ASP A 472 -27.81 -51.77 -80.87
CA ASP A 472 -28.51 -51.91 -79.59
C ASP A 472 -27.97 -53.04 -78.69
N ASN A 473 -28.20 -52.85 -77.39
CA ASN A 473 -28.98 -53.72 -76.47
C ASN A 473 -28.51 -53.42 -75.04
N GLY A 474 -29.34 -52.82 -74.18
CA GLY A 474 -30.28 -53.58 -73.35
C GLY A 474 -30.23 -53.09 -71.89
N PRO A 475 -31.22 -53.45 -71.07
CA PRO A 475 -31.98 -52.55 -70.19
C PRO A 475 -31.39 -52.43 -68.77
N GLY A 476 -31.64 -51.40 -67.95
CA GLY A 476 -32.93 -50.88 -67.47
C GLY A 476 -33.10 -51.30 -66.00
N GLY A 477 -33.37 -50.38 -65.08
CA GLY A 477 -33.63 -50.76 -63.68
C GLY A 477 -33.46 -49.65 -62.65
N THR A 478 -34.60 -49.18 -62.18
CA THR A 478 -34.93 -48.19 -61.15
C THR A 478 -34.40 -48.41 -59.72
N THR A 479 -34.34 -47.27 -59.01
CA THR A 479 -34.75 -46.99 -57.60
C THR A 479 -33.82 -47.25 -56.39
N ALA A 480 -33.80 -46.19 -55.57
CA ALA A 480 -33.88 -46.13 -54.10
C ALA A 480 -32.58 -46.01 -53.25
N HIS A 481 -32.49 -44.85 -52.59
CA HIS A 481 -32.11 -44.54 -51.19
C HIS A 481 -32.28 -45.69 -50.15
N PRO A 482 -31.81 -45.60 -48.87
CA PRO A 482 -31.11 -44.50 -48.14
C PRO A 482 -30.00 -44.95 -47.13
N ASP A 483 -29.47 -43.96 -46.40
CA ASP A 483 -29.05 -43.94 -44.97
C ASP A 483 -27.84 -44.72 -44.40
N GLY A 484 -27.19 -44.02 -43.46
CA GLY A 484 -26.33 -44.54 -42.37
C GLY A 484 -24.85 -44.68 -42.78
N GLY A 485 -23.87 -43.96 -42.25
CA GLY A 485 -23.69 -43.50 -40.87
C GLY A 485 -22.81 -44.50 -40.12
N THR A 486 -21.49 -44.27 -40.05
CA THR A 486 -20.67 -44.58 -38.85
C THR A 486 -19.25 -44.01 -38.94
N GLN A 487 -18.77 -43.62 -37.77
CA GLN A 487 -17.44 -43.11 -37.45
C GLN A 487 -16.32 -44.14 -37.68
N GLN A 488 -15.12 -43.67 -37.99
CA GLN A 488 -13.89 -43.81 -37.17
C GLN A 488 -12.67 -43.46 -38.02
N GLY A 489 -11.62 -42.93 -37.38
CA GLY A 489 -10.26 -43.08 -37.89
C GLY A 489 -9.38 -41.86 -37.76
N GLN A 490 -8.62 -41.84 -36.67
CA GLN A 490 -7.43 -41.02 -36.42
C GLN A 490 -6.45 -41.00 -37.62
N GLY A 491 -5.68 -39.92 -37.75
CA GLY A 491 -4.53 -39.90 -38.65
C GLY A 491 -3.75 -38.59 -38.60
N THR A 492 -2.66 -38.62 -37.85
CA THR A 492 -1.65 -37.59 -37.61
C THR A 492 -0.89 -37.07 -38.85
N SER A 493 -0.54 -35.79 -38.84
CA SER A 493 0.67 -35.21 -39.47
C SER A 493 0.87 -33.81 -38.84
N GLY A 494 2.04 -33.33 -38.41
CA GLY A 494 3.40 -33.67 -38.80
C GLY A 494 4.12 -32.44 -39.36
N ASN A 495 4.47 -31.50 -38.47
CA ASN A 495 5.69 -30.67 -38.41
C ASN A 495 6.21 -29.83 -39.63
N ALA A 496 6.50 -28.54 -39.38
CA ALA A 496 7.86 -27.92 -39.44
C ALA A 496 7.97 -26.51 -40.11
N GLY A 497 8.71 -25.62 -39.41
CA GLY A 497 9.40 -24.41 -39.92
C GLY A 497 8.71 -23.06 -39.60
N GLY A 498 9.28 -22.03 -38.96
CA GLY A 498 10.65 -21.74 -38.52
C GLY A 498 11.01 -20.24 -38.74
N THR A 499 10.74 -19.36 -37.75
CA THR A 499 11.41 -18.06 -37.38
C THR A 499 11.54 -16.87 -38.40
N PRO A 500 11.94 -15.62 -38.02
CA PRO A 500 11.67 -14.73 -36.84
C PRO A 500 11.17 -13.29 -37.23
N PRO A 501 10.97 -12.35 -36.26
CA PRO A 501 10.26 -11.07 -36.46
C PRO A 501 11.16 -9.83 -36.68
N GLY A 502 10.62 -8.81 -37.37
CA GLY A 502 11.26 -7.51 -37.59
C GLY A 502 10.88 -6.45 -36.56
N GLN A 503 11.89 -5.75 -36.04
CA GLN A 503 11.82 -4.56 -35.17
C GLN A 503 11.43 -3.28 -35.93
N PRO A 504 10.87 -2.27 -35.23
CA PRO A 504 10.67 -0.90 -35.75
C PRO A 504 11.87 0.03 -35.44
N PRO A 505 12.02 1.16 -36.16
CA PRO A 505 13.19 2.05 -36.02
C PRO A 505 13.04 3.06 -34.87
N GLY A 506 14.18 3.39 -34.26
CA GLY A 506 14.32 4.36 -33.16
C GLY A 506 14.61 5.79 -33.62
N GLY A 507 14.42 6.72 -32.69
CA GLY A 507 14.86 8.11 -32.75
C GLY A 507 15.29 8.56 -31.35
N ALA A 508 16.47 9.15 -31.26
CA ALA A 508 17.18 9.55 -30.03
C ALA A 508 16.74 10.93 -29.50
N GLY A 509 16.93 11.16 -28.19
CA GLY A 509 16.86 12.51 -27.61
C GLY A 509 16.78 12.56 -26.07
N GLU A 510 17.97 12.59 -25.44
CA GLU A 510 18.34 13.35 -24.22
C GLU A 510 17.69 13.08 -22.83
N LYS A 511 18.58 12.76 -21.86
CA LYS A 511 18.46 12.87 -20.39
C LYS A 511 18.79 14.33 -19.95
N PRO A 512 18.36 14.87 -18.77
CA PRO A 512 18.81 14.42 -17.41
C PRO A 512 17.78 14.76 -16.27
N PRO A 513 18.14 14.92 -14.98
CA PRO A 513 18.50 13.89 -13.99
C PRO A 513 17.62 13.87 -12.70
N GLY A 514 17.59 12.70 -12.05
CA GLY A 514 17.57 12.46 -10.59
C GLY A 514 16.54 13.14 -9.68
N GLN A 515 15.68 12.35 -9.03
CA GLN A 515 15.26 12.60 -7.64
C GLN A 515 14.75 11.33 -6.93
N ALA A 516 14.87 11.38 -5.61
CA ALA A 516 14.97 10.27 -4.66
C ALA A 516 13.69 9.44 -4.45
N THR A 517 13.91 8.17 -4.11
CA THR A 517 12.97 7.29 -3.42
C THR A 517 12.67 7.77 -2.00
N PRO A 518 11.49 7.41 -1.46
CA PRO A 518 11.52 6.77 -0.15
C PRO A 518 10.69 5.49 -0.07
N ASP A 519 11.09 4.70 0.92
CA ASP A 519 10.74 3.33 1.22
C ASP A 519 9.25 3.05 1.48
N GLY A 520 8.87 1.81 1.19
CA GLY A 520 7.56 1.26 1.49
C GLY A 520 7.40 0.74 2.92
N SER A 521 6.14 0.58 3.30
CA SER A 521 5.66 -0.52 4.15
C SER A 521 4.13 -0.59 4.10
N GLY A 522 3.60 -1.22 3.05
CA GLY A 522 2.18 -1.56 2.93
C GLY A 522 1.92 -2.98 3.41
N GLY A 523 1.57 -3.14 4.69
CA GLY A 523 1.09 -4.41 5.24
C GLY A 523 -0.38 -4.62 4.90
N ALA A 524 -0.67 -5.65 4.10
CA ALA A 524 -2.02 -6.12 3.81
C ALA A 524 -2.68 -6.71 5.08
N SER A 525 -3.92 -6.32 5.35
CA SER A 525 -4.80 -6.96 6.33
C SER A 525 -6.04 -7.48 5.61
N THR A 526 -6.14 -8.80 5.53
CA THR A 526 -7.33 -9.54 5.15
C THR A 526 -8.07 -10.00 6.41
N GLY A 527 -9.36 -9.68 6.51
CA GLY A 527 -10.25 -10.31 7.49
C GLY A 527 -11.47 -9.46 7.86
N ARG A 528 -12.65 -9.84 7.35
CA ARG A 528 -13.98 -9.52 7.93
C ARG A 528 -14.49 -10.81 8.61
N PRO A 529 -15.31 -10.76 9.68
CA PRO A 529 -16.63 -10.12 9.62
C PRO A 529 -17.10 -9.36 10.89
N GLY A 530 -18.09 -8.48 10.69
CA GLY A 530 -19.10 -8.10 11.68
C GLY A 530 -18.70 -7.07 12.74
N ASP A 531 -18.85 -5.79 12.41
CA ASP A 531 -19.22 -4.65 13.27
C ASP A 531 -18.72 -3.37 12.60
N ASP A 532 -19.60 -2.65 11.90
CA ASP A 532 -19.27 -1.48 11.07
C ASP A 532 -18.84 -0.23 11.86
N ALA A 533 -18.14 -0.37 12.98
CA ALA A 533 -17.52 0.76 13.67
C ALA A 533 -16.29 1.25 12.88
N VAL A 534 -16.40 2.40 12.21
CA VAL A 534 -15.27 3.00 11.50
C VAL A 534 -14.54 3.93 12.47
N VAL A 535 -13.36 3.52 12.91
CA VAL A 535 -12.36 4.46 13.42
C VAL A 535 -11.84 5.22 12.18
N PRO A 536 -11.85 6.57 12.15
CA PRO A 536 -11.49 7.36 10.96
C PRO A 536 -10.13 6.93 10.37
N GLY A 537 -10.16 6.12 9.30
CA GLY A 537 -8.99 5.43 8.76
C GLY A 537 -8.37 6.04 7.50
N GLN A 538 -9.09 6.94 6.81
CA GLN A 538 -8.57 7.68 5.67
C GLN A 538 -9.08 9.13 5.73
N VAL A 539 -8.33 9.97 6.45
CA VAL A 539 -8.53 11.42 6.39
C VAL A 539 -7.81 11.91 5.15
N TYR A 540 -8.54 12.54 4.23
CA TYR A 540 -7.93 13.14 3.05
C TYR A 540 -7.14 14.39 3.45
N GLY A 541 -5.83 14.41 3.19
CA GLY A 541 -4.97 15.60 3.39
C GLY A 541 -4.17 15.64 4.70
N ARG A 542 -3.44 14.58 5.04
CA ARG A 542 -2.27 14.69 5.93
C ARG A 542 -0.97 14.72 5.15
#